data_AF-A0A7S2IDX8-F1
#
_entry.id   AF-A0A7S2IDX8-F1
#
_cell.length_a   1.000
_cell.length_b   1.000
_cell.length_c   1.000
_cell.angle_alpha   90.00
_cell.angle_beta   90.00
_cell.angle_gamma   90.00
#
_symmetry.space_group_name_H-M   'P 1'
#
loop_
_entity.id
_entity.type
_entity.pdbx_description
1 polymer ?
#
loop_
_entity_poly.entity_id
_entity_poly.type
_entity_poly.pdbx_seq_one_letter_code
_entity_poly.pdbx_strand_id
1 'polypeptide(L)'
;EKNPAAATDFSGVAILCSVPPSGIQPLVMRGLFTRSLRDNWKITAGMAMKQCTTNPSNARALFFGGDPIQKEDGTTDDFGISDDLLERYQGNFQRDAVAVIDVVDLGRKLPSKCTDKDGVAPFASDLPPVLVVGGKNDFIVDGKGNEETAKFFGVDEVTVIDSPHDVMLGKTWQNGADAIVSWLRQTVQ
;
A
#
# COMPACT_ATOMS: atom_id res chain seq x y z
N GLU A 1 0.72 -17.02 -34.42
CA GLU A 1 1.38 -17.97 -33.51
C GLU A 1 1.42 -17.37 -32.12
N LYS A 2 0.95 -18.09 -31.09
CA LYS A 2 1.12 -17.67 -29.69
C LYS A 2 2.55 -18.01 -29.28
N ASN A 3 3.30 -17.02 -28.80
CA ASN A 3 4.67 -17.19 -28.33
C ASN A 3 4.66 -18.14 -27.09
N PRO A 4 5.30 -19.33 -27.14
CA PRO A 4 5.16 -20.36 -26.11
C PRO A 4 6.11 -20.18 -24.91
N ALA A 5 6.52 -18.96 -24.57
CA ALA A 5 7.45 -18.71 -23.47
C ALA A 5 7.17 -17.39 -22.74
N ALA A 6 6.24 -17.44 -21.80
CA ALA A 6 6.30 -16.68 -20.56
C ALA A 6 5.53 -17.49 -19.51
N ALA A 7 5.97 -18.73 -19.27
CA ALA A 7 5.59 -19.39 -18.03
C ALA A 7 6.12 -18.50 -16.91
N THR A 8 5.22 -17.82 -16.21
CA THR A 8 5.56 -17.08 -15.01
C THR A 8 6.03 -18.11 -13.99
N ASP A 9 7.32 -18.09 -13.64
CA ASP A 9 7.93 -18.96 -12.62
C ASP A 9 7.35 -18.74 -11.20
N PHE A 10 6.38 -17.84 -11.07
CA PHE A 10 5.73 -17.49 -9.81
C PHE A 10 4.40 -18.22 -9.69
N SER A 11 4.20 -18.91 -8.57
CA SER A 11 2.92 -19.57 -8.27
C SER A 11 1.83 -18.61 -7.81
N GLY A 12 2.15 -17.32 -7.63
CA GLY A 12 1.19 -16.32 -7.19
C GLY A 12 1.79 -14.92 -7.03
N VAL A 13 0.93 -13.90 -6.97
CA VAL A 13 1.29 -12.49 -6.75
C VAL A 13 0.49 -11.94 -5.57
N ALA A 14 1.15 -11.32 -4.60
CA ALA A 14 0.48 -10.60 -3.51
C ALA A 14 0.77 -9.10 -3.62
N ILE A 15 -0.30 -8.30 -3.66
CA ILE A 15 -0.26 -6.84 -3.73
C ILE A 15 -0.80 -6.28 -2.42
N LEU A 16 0.01 -5.53 -1.68
CA LEU A 16 -0.31 -5.06 -0.34
C LEU A 16 -0.36 -3.53 -0.32
N CYS A 17 -1.51 -2.95 0.04
CA CYS A 17 -1.71 -1.50 0.19
C CYS A 17 -1.15 -0.66 -0.97
N SER A 18 -1.25 -1.18 -2.20
CA SER A 18 -0.61 -0.54 -3.35
C SER A 18 -1.35 0.75 -3.75
N VAL A 19 -0.58 1.72 -4.25
CA VAL A 19 -1.16 2.83 -5.00
C VAL A 19 -1.99 2.27 -6.16
N PRO A 20 -3.24 2.72 -6.37
CA PRO A 20 -4.12 2.20 -7.42
C PRO A 20 -3.58 2.49 -8.82
N PRO A 21 -4.04 1.75 -9.84
CA PRO A 21 -3.64 1.97 -11.25
C PRO A 21 -3.95 3.39 -11.76
N SER A 22 -4.97 4.03 -11.19
CA SER A 22 -5.37 5.42 -11.46
C SER A 22 -4.37 6.46 -10.92
N GLY A 23 -3.46 6.03 -10.05
CA GLY A 23 -2.38 6.81 -9.47
C GLY A 23 -2.77 7.55 -8.18
N ILE A 24 -1.82 8.36 -7.70
CA ILE A 24 -1.95 9.09 -6.41
C ILE A 24 -2.92 10.28 -6.53
N GLN A 25 -3.05 10.91 -7.70
CA GLN A 25 -3.85 12.13 -7.85
C GLN A 25 -5.34 11.91 -7.51
N PRO A 26 -6.04 10.89 -8.04
CA PRO A 26 -7.42 10.62 -7.67
C PRO A 26 -7.58 10.30 -6.18
N LEU A 27 -6.64 9.57 -5.59
CA LEU A 27 -6.62 9.23 -4.16
C LEU A 27 -6.53 10.48 -3.28
N VAL A 28 -5.63 11.41 -3.61
CA VAL A 28 -5.52 12.70 -2.89
C VAL A 28 -6.80 13.53 -3.05
N MET A 29 -7.33 13.62 -4.28
CA MET A 29 -8.58 14.35 -4.54
C MET A 29 -9.76 13.77 -3.75
N ARG A 30 -9.90 12.44 -3.67
CA ARG A 30 -10.92 11.82 -2.81
C ARG A 30 -10.71 12.17 -1.35
N GLY A 31 -9.48 12.09 -0.86
CA GLY A 31 -9.13 12.47 0.51
C GLY A 31 -9.58 13.90 0.87
N LEU A 32 -9.45 14.85 -0.06
CA LEU A 32 -9.91 16.23 0.14
C LEU A 32 -11.41 16.35 0.43
N PHE A 33 -12.23 15.41 -0.06
CA PHE A 33 -13.68 15.40 0.16
C PHE A 33 -14.13 14.45 1.27
N THR A 34 -13.30 13.48 1.69
CA THR A 34 -13.67 12.43 2.65
C THR A 34 -12.96 12.52 4.00
N ARG A 35 -11.84 13.25 4.08
CA ARG A 35 -11.01 13.36 5.29
C ARG A 35 -10.99 14.80 5.83
N SER A 36 -10.55 14.94 7.08
CA SER A 36 -10.40 16.26 7.70
C SER A 36 -9.30 17.07 7.00
N LEU A 37 -9.36 18.41 7.10
CA LEU A 37 -8.30 19.29 6.58
C LEU A 37 -6.93 18.95 7.18
N ARG A 38 -6.89 18.53 8.45
CA ARG A 38 -5.67 18.12 9.15
C ARG A 38 -5.07 16.86 8.54
N ASP A 39 -5.90 15.87 8.21
CA ASP A 39 -5.43 14.61 7.64
C ASP A 39 -4.91 14.81 6.23
N ASN A 40 -5.62 15.60 5.42
CA ASN A 40 -5.19 15.97 4.08
C ASN A 40 -3.86 16.75 4.09
N TRP A 41 -3.68 17.65 5.06
CA TRP A 41 -2.40 18.32 5.26
C TRP A 41 -1.29 17.32 5.63
N LYS A 42 -1.52 16.39 6.55
CA LYS A 42 -0.53 15.37 6.95
C LYS A 42 -0.11 14.50 5.77
N ILE A 43 -1.05 14.05 4.94
CA ILE A 43 -0.76 13.24 3.74
C ILE A 43 0.05 14.05 2.72
N THR A 44 -0.38 15.28 2.45
CA THR A 44 0.29 16.16 1.49
C THR A 44 1.70 16.51 1.95
N ALA A 45 1.88 16.90 3.22
CA ALA A 45 3.17 17.23 3.78
C ALA A 45 4.08 15.99 3.88
N GLY A 46 3.55 14.86 4.33
CA GLY A 46 4.32 13.63 4.49
C GLY A 46 4.80 13.06 3.15
N MET A 47 3.92 12.97 2.14
CA MET A 47 4.24 12.36 0.85
C MET A 47 4.81 13.37 -0.16
N ALA A 48 4.06 14.45 -0.48
CA ALA A 48 4.46 15.38 -1.53
C ALA A 48 5.63 16.27 -1.12
N MET A 49 5.67 16.70 0.15
CA MET A 49 6.84 17.42 0.70
C MET A 49 7.89 16.48 1.32
N LYS A 50 7.72 15.16 1.18
CA LYS A 50 8.62 14.12 1.68
C LYS A 50 8.91 14.20 3.18
N GLN A 51 8.05 14.84 3.98
CA GLN A 51 8.26 14.94 5.43
C GLN A 51 8.19 13.57 6.12
N CYS A 52 7.63 12.53 5.50
CA CYS A 52 7.71 11.19 6.06
C CYS A 52 9.15 10.66 6.18
N THR A 53 10.11 11.26 5.46
CA THR A 53 11.54 10.88 5.54
C THR A 53 12.31 11.60 6.65
N THR A 54 11.76 12.66 7.24
CA THR A 54 12.47 13.50 8.22
C THR A 54 11.66 13.87 9.46
N ASN A 55 10.33 13.73 9.41
CA ASN A 55 9.41 14.03 10.51
C ASN A 55 8.80 12.71 11.05
N PRO A 56 9.19 12.29 12.26
CA PRO A 56 8.72 11.05 12.89
C PRO A 56 7.19 10.95 13.00
N SER A 57 6.49 12.02 13.37
CA SER A 57 5.03 12.00 13.55
C SER A 57 4.31 11.76 12.23
N ASN A 58 4.83 12.32 11.13
CA ASN A 58 4.27 12.06 9.80
C ASN A 58 4.54 10.62 9.34
N ALA A 59 5.74 10.09 9.56
CA ALA A 59 6.06 8.70 9.22
C ALA A 59 5.17 7.71 10.00
N ARG A 60 5.01 7.94 11.31
CA ARG A 60 4.12 7.17 12.18
C ARG A 60 2.67 7.21 11.73
N ALA A 61 2.14 8.40 11.48
CA ALA A 61 0.76 8.57 11.04
C ALA A 61 0.49 7.92 9.68
N LEU A 62 1.45 7.98 8.75
CA LEU A 62 1.27 7.45 7.40
C LEU A 62 1.43 5.94 7.32
N PHE A 63 2.41 5.38 8.02
CA PHE A 63 2.83 3.99 7.80
C PHE A 63 2.51 3.04 8.96
N PHE A 64 2.43 3.54 10.19
CA PHE A 64 2.43 2.71 11.40
C PHE A 64 1.22 2.91 12.32
N GLY A 65 0.21 3.67 11.91
CA GLY A 65 -1.04 3.81 12.65
C GLY A 65 -1.10 4.98 13.64
N GLY A 66 -0.04 5.77 13.77
CA GLY A 66 -0.06 7.02 14.54
C GLY A 66 1.04 7.18 15.59
N ASP A 67 0.97 8.30 16.31
CA ASP A 67 1.87 8.61 17.42
C ASP A 67 1.59 7.71 18.63
N PRO A 68 2.59 7.40 19.48
CA PRO A 68 2.42 6.51 20.61
C PRO A 68 1.29 6.94 21.56
N ILE A 69 0.48 5.98 21.98
CA ILE A 69 -0.70 6.22 22.83
C ILE A 69 -0.43 5.70 24.23
N GLN A 70 -0.61 6.56 25.24
CA GLN A 70 -0.63 6.12 26.64
C GLN A 70 -1.94 5.42 26.95
N LYS A 71 -1.86 4.18 27.44
CA LYS A 71 -3.00 3.39 27.87
C LYS A 71 -3.34 3.68 29.33
N GLU A 72 -4.57 3.35 29.71
CA GLU A 72 -5.05 3.51 31.09
C GLU A 72 -4.25 2.67 32.11
N ASP A 73 -3.63 1.58 31.65
CA ASP A 73 -2.77 0.71 32.47
C ASP A 73 -1.34 1.25 32.67
N GLY A 74 -1.04 2.44 32.14
CA GLY A 74 0.28 3.08 32.22
C GLY A 74 1.29 2.56 31.20
N THR A 75 0.91 1.65 30.31
CA THR A 75 1.75 1.21 29.20
C THR A 75 1.59 2.13 27.98
N THR A 76 2.61 2.16 27.12
CA THR A 76 2.58 2.90 25.86
C THR A 76 2.38 1.94 24.69
N ASP A 77 1.39 2.21 23.84
CA ASP A 77 1.28 1.58 22.52
C ASP A 77 2.08 2.41 21.52
N ASP A 78 3.26 1.97 21.12
CA ASP A 78 4.07 2.59 20.08
C ASP A 78 3.80 1.99 18.69
N PHE A 79 2.74 1.19 18.56
CA PHE A 79 2.42 0.43 17.36
C PHE A 79 3.57 -0.46 16.87
N GLY A 80 4.44 -0.89 17.79
CA GLY A 80 5.56 -1.79 17.48
C GLY A 80 6.69 -1.10 16.71
N ILE A 81 6.75 0.23 16.73
CA ILE A 81 7.81 1.01 16.09
C ILE A 81 8.45 2.02 17.06
N SER A 82 9.54 1.55 17.69
CA SER A 82 10.41 2.41 18.51
C SER A 82 11.04 3.55 17.70
N ASP A 83 11.49 4.60 18.39
CA ASP A 83 12.16 5.75 17.76
C ASP A 83 13.39 5.33 16.94
N ASP A 84 14.23 4.44 17.46
CA ASP A 84 15.44 3.95 16.77
C ASP A 84 15.10 3.21 15.47
N LEU A 85 14.04 2.38 15.48
CA LEU A 85 13.58 1.67 14.29
C LEU A 85 12.97 2.63 13.28
N LEU A 86 12.25 3.65 13.75
CA LEU A 86 11.67 4.68 12.89
C LEU A 86 12.76 5.52 12.23
N GLU A 87 13.79 5.93 12.98
CA GLU A 87 14.93 6.67 12.43
C GLU A 87 15.64 5.84 11.35
N ARG A 88 15.85 4.55 11.61
CA ARG A 88 16.41 3.64 10.61
C ARG A 88 15.52 3.51 9.36
N TYR A 89 14.22 3.37 9.55
CA TYR A 89 13.25 3.32 8.45
C TYR A 89 13.30 4.59 7.60
N GLN A 90 13.27 5.76 8.25
CA GLN A 90 13.35 7.06 7.59
C GLN A 90 14.67 7.26 6.87
N GLY A 91 15.79 6.81 7.45
CA GLY A 91 17.10 6.83 6.81
C GLY A 91 17.17 5.93 5.56
N ASN A 92 16.56 4.75 5.59
CA ASN A 92 16.43 3.89 4.41
C ASN A 92 15.57 4.57 3.33
N PHE A 93 14.39 5.07 3.73
CA PHE A 93 13.48 5.78 2.83
C PHE A 93 14.20 6.97 2.18
N GLN A 94 14.93 7.79 2.95
CA GLN A 94 15.64 8.94 2.42
C GLN A 94 16.71 8.55 1.39
N ARG A 95 17.45 7.45 1.61
CA ARG A 95 18.41 6.94 0.62
C ARG A 95 17.71 6.49 -0.66
N ASP A 96 16.61 5.76 -0.53
CA ASP A 96 15.84 5.27 -1.68
C ASP A 96 15.13 6.44 -2.40
N ALA A 97 14.78 7.51 -1.66
CA ALA A 97 14.16 8.72 -2.18
C ALA A 97 15.04 9.48 -3.19
N VAL A 98 16.36 9.25 -3.18
CA VAL A 98 17.32 9.81 -4.14
C VAL A 98 17.23 9.08 -5.49
N ALA A 99 16.87 7.80 -5.47
CA ALA A 99 16.64 6.99 -6.66
C ALA A 99 15.17 6.96 -7.10
N VAL A 100 14.31 7.80 -6.51
CA VAL A 100 12.89 7.80 -6.83
C VAL A 100 12.67 8.17 -8.29
N ILE A 101 12.07 7.22 -8.98
CA ILE A 101 11.57 7.35 -10.35
C ILE A 101 10.66 8.58 -10.39
N ASP A 102 10.83 9.43 -11.40
CA ASP A 102 9.91 10.54 -11.66
C ASP A 102 8.49 9.95 -11.82
N VAL A 103 7.68 10.09 -10.78
CA VAL A 103 6.34 9.49 -10.70
C VAL A 103 5.42 10.09 -11.78
N VAL A 104 5.68 11.33 -12.21
CA VAL A 104 4.93 11.98 -13.28
C VAL A 104 5.30 11.38 -14.64
N ASP A 105 6.60 11.21 -14.91
CA ASP A 105 7.08 10.57 -16.14
C ASP A 105 6.70 9.09 -16.19
N LEU A 106 6.88 8.36 -15.08
CA LEU A 106 6.47 6.98 -14.93
C LEU A 106 4.96 6.84 -15.15
N GLY A 107 4.14 7.70 -14.56
CA GLY A 107 2.69 7.70 -14.76
C GLY A 107 2.24 7.98 -16.21
N ARG A 108 3.11 8.51 -17.08
CA ARG A 108 2.85 8.61 -18.52
C ARG A 108 3.20 7.33 -19.29
N LYS A 109 4.10 6.52 -18.74
CA LYS A 109 4.67 5.32 -19.37
C LYS A 109 4.09 4.01 -18.83
N LEU A 110 3.44 4.05 -17.66
CA LEU A 110 2.88 2.85 -17.04
C LEU A 110 1.72 2.29 -17.87
N PRO A 111 1.70 0.95 -18.09
CA PRO A 111 0.58 0.27 -18.72
C PRO A 111 -0.68 0.28 -17.84
N SER A 112 -0.63 0.84 -16.62
CA SER A 112 -1.78 0.96 -15.71
C SER A 112 -2.94 1.80 -16.27
N LYS A 113 -2.69 2.60 -17.32
CA LYS A 113 -3.73 3.33 -18.07
C LYS A 113 -4.37 2.50 -19.18
N CYS A 114 -3.79 1.37 -19.53
CA CYS A 114 -4.31 0.47 -20.53
C CYS A 114 -5.15 -0.60 -19.82
N THR A 115 -6.44 -0.34 -19.67
CA THR A 115 -7.43 -1.32 -19.20
C THR A 115 -8.47 -1.58 -20.27
N ASP A 116 -9.19 -2.70 -20.15
CA ASP A 116 -10.41 -2.89 -20.92
C ASP A 116 -11.56 -1.98 -20.45
N LYS A 117 -12.74 -2.14 -21.06
CA LYS A 117 -13.97 -1.40 -20.72
C LYS A 117 -14.41 -1.61 -19.27
N ASP A 118 -13.99 -2.72 -18.67
CA ASP A 118 -14.33 -3.12 -17.32
C ASP A 118 -13.17 -2.82 -16.36
N GLY A 119 -12.17 -2.02 -16.74
CA GLY A 119 -11.08 -1.60 -15.85
C GLY A 119 -10.05 -2.68 -15.52
N VAL A 120 -10.06 -3.81 -16.24
CA VAL A 120 -9.14 -4.94 -16.04
C VAL A 120 -7.91 -4.76 -16.93
N ALA A 121 -6.72 -5.12 -16.43
CA ALA A 121 -5.49 -5.08 -17.20
C ALA A 121 -5.50 -6.14 -18.33
N PRO A 122 -5.00 -5.84 -19.54
CA PRO A 122 -4.97 -6.79 -20.66
C PRO A 122 -4.20 -8.08 -20.38
N PHE A 123 -3.27 -8.06 -19.43
CA PHE A 123 -2.46 -9.21 -19.03
C PHE A 123 -3.01 -9.94 -17.80
N ALA A 124 -4.10 -9.48 -17.18
CA ALA A 124 -4.60 -10.05 -15.93
C ALA A 124 -4.92 -11.55 -16.06
N SER A 125 -5.44 -11.99 -17.22
CA SER A 125 -5.73 -13.40 -17.50
C SER A 125 -4.49 -14.30 -17.63
N ASP A 126 -3.33 -13.70 -17.85
CA ASP A 126 -2.06 -14.42 -18.04
C ASP A 126 -1.26 -14.51 -16.73
N LEU A 127 -1.74 -13.87 -15.65
CA LEU A 127 -1.09 -13.90 -14.34
C LEU A 127 -1.39 -15.20 -13.59
N PRO A 128 -0.49 -15.67 -12.72
CA PRO A 128 -0.85 -16.63 -11.69
C PRO A 128 -1.88 -16.00 -10.73
N PRO A 129 -2.48 -16.78 -9.82
CA PRO A 129 -3.43 -16.24 -8.85
C PRO A 129 -2.90 -15.00 -8.13
N VAL A 130 -3.75 -13.98 -7.99
CA VAL A 130 -3.41 -12.70 -7.37
C VAL A 130 -4.18 -12.51 -6.08
N LEU A 131 -3.49 -12.08 -5.03
CA LEU A 131 -4.07 -11.59 -3.78
C LEU A 131 -3.91 -10.06 -3.72
N VAL A 132 -5.00 -9.36 -3.43
CA VAL A 132 -4.96 -7.92 -3.12
C VAL A 132 -5.36 -7.72 -1.67
N VAL A 133 -4.45 -7.13 -0.88
CA VAL A 133 -4.64 -6.83 0.54
C VAL A 133 -4.71 -5.34 0.76
N GLY A 134 -5.71 -4.88 1.50
CA GLY A 134 -5.86 -3.49 1.94
C GLY A 134 -5.83 -3.36 3.46
N GLY A 135 -5.12 -2.37 3.97
CA GLY A 135 -5.13 -2.02 5.39
C GLY A 135 -6.36 -1.19 5.74
N LYS A 136 -7.14 -1.63 6.74
CA LYS A 136 -8.30 -0.89 7.26
C LYS A 136 -7.90 0.47 7.84
N ASN A 137 -6.72 0.54 8.43
CA ASN A 137 -6.18 1.75 9.06
C ASN A 137 -5.12 2.42 8.17
N ASP A 138 -5.14 2.12 6.87
CA ASP A 138 -4.23 2.72 5.90
C ASP A 138 -4.58 4.22 5.72
N PHE A 139 -3.65 5.07 6.13
CA PHE A 139 -3.79 6.52 6.05
C PHE A 139 -3.46 7.07 4.66
N ILE A 140 -2.93 6.25 3.75
CA ILE A 140 -2.55 6.60 2.40
C ILE A 140 -3.61 6.08 1.43
N VAL A 141 -3.78 4.76 1.33
CA VAL A 141 -4.68 4.12 0.35
C VAL A 141 -6.03 3.81 0.96
N ASP A 142 -7.09 4.40 0.38
CA ASP A 142 -8.47 4.15 0.82
C ASP A 142 -9.03 2.83 0.25
N GLY A 143 -10.15 2.37 0.81
CA GLY A 143 -10.82 1.14 0.35
C GLY A 143 -11.11 1.13 -1.14
N LYS A 144 -11.52 2.28 -1.70
CA LYS A 144 -11.74 2.43 -3.14
C LYS A 144 -10.47 2.26 -3.97
N GLY A 145 -9.32 2.73 -3.50
CA GLY A 145 -8.03 2.46 -4.14
C GLY A 145 -7.68 0.98 -4.15
N ASN A 146 -7.99 0.26 -3.08
CA ASN A 146 -7.80 -1.19 -3.03
C ASN A 146 -8.75 -1.92 -4.00
N GLU A 147 -10.01 -1.50 -4.08
CA GLU A 147 -11.00 -2.03 -5.04
C GLU A 147 -10.57 -1.80 -6.50
N GLU A 148 -10.06 -0.60 -6.81
CA GLU A 148 -9.50 -0.27 -8.13
C GLU A 148 -8.33 -1.20 -8.48
N THR A 149 -7.49 -1.52 -7.49
CA THR A 149 -6.35 -2.44 -7.65
C THR A 149 -6.82 -3.88 -7.89
N ALA A 150 -7.77 -4.37 -7.09
CA ALA A 150 -8.36 -5.71 -7.28
C ALA A 150 -8.96 -5.85 -8.67
N LYS A 151 -9.77 -4.87 -9.09
CA LYS A 151 -10.37 -4.82 -10.42
C LYS A 151 -9.33 -4.84 -11.54
N PHE A 152 -8.24 -4.08 -11.40
CA PHE A 152 -7.15 -4.06 -12.37
C PHE A 152 -6.51 -5.44 -12.57
N PHE A 153 -6.38 -6.22 -11.51
CA PHE A 153 -5.86 -7.58 -11.56
C PHE A 153 -6.92 -8.66 -11.82
N GLY A 154 -8.18 -8.29 -12.05
CA GLY A 154 -9.27 -9.25 -12.27
C GLY A 154 -9.63 -10.06 -11.02
N VAL A 155 -9.40 -9.50 -9.83
CA VAL A 155 -9.74 -10.11 -8.53
C VAL A 155 -11.09 -9.56 -8.06
N ASP A 156 -11.99 -10.45 -7.64
CA ASP A 156 -13.36 -10.10 -7.25
C ASP A 156 -13.43 -9.30 -5.94
N GLU A 157 -12.60 -9.64 -4.95
CA GLU A 157 -12.65 -9.05 -3.62
C GLU A 157 -11.25 -8.73 -3.05
N VAL A 158 -11.18 -7.62 -2.31
CA VAL A 158 -10.00 -7.22 -1.53
C VAL A 158 -10.01 -7.94 -0.18
N THR A 159 -8.89 -8.51 0.21
CA THR A 159 -8.68 -8.96 1.60
C THR A 159 -8.37 -7.75 2.49
N VAL A 160 -9.32 -7.34 3.33
CA VAL A 160 -9.13 -6.20 4.24
C VAL A 160 -8.63 -6.69 5.60
N ILE A 161 -7.52 -6.12 6.07
CA ILE A 161 -6.90 -6.48 7.35
C ILE A 161 -6.84 -5.29 8.31
N ASP A 162 -6.87 -5.56 9.62
CA ASP A 162 -6.71 -4.52 10.65
C ASP A 162 -5.23 -4.12 10.77
N SER A 163 -4.76 -3.28 9.85
CA SER A 163 -3.35 -2.86 9.77
C SER A 163 -3.22 -1.47 9.14
N PRO A 164 -2.14 -0.74 9.44
CA PRO A 164 -1.77 0.49 8.76
C PRO A 164 -1.17 0.17 7.36
N HIS A 165 -0.62 1.18 6.68
CA HIS A 165 -0.13 1.04 5.30
C HIS A 165 1.00 0.00 5.17
N ASP A 166 2.01 0.05 6.03
CA ASP A 166 3.14 -0.89 5.99
C ASP A 166 2.78 -2.20 6.70
N VAL A 167 1.90 -3.00 6.08
CA VAL A 167 1.25 -4.18 6.67
C VAL A 167 2.19 -5.32 7.08
N MET A 168 3.45 -5.30 6.65
CA MET A 168 4.47 -6.28 7.01
C MET A 168 5.43 -5.75 8.08
N LEU A 169 5.17 -4.57 8.62
CA LEU A 169 5.96 -3.90 9.65
C LEU A 169 5.08 -3.50 10.84
N GLY A 170 5.72 -3.13 11.95
CA GLY A 170 5.03 -2.69 13.16
C GLY A 170 4.29 -3.81 13.90
N LYS A 171 3.35 -3.42 14.76
CA LYS A 171 2.71 -4.32 15.74
C LYS A 171 1.75 -5.34 15.13
N THR A 172 1.09 -4.99 14.04
CA THR A 172 0.03 -5.82 13.43
C THR A 172 0.52 -6.59 12.21
N TRP A 173 1.85 -6.76 12.04
CA TRP A 173 2.43 -7.40 10.86
C TRP A 173 1.89 -8.83 10.62
N GLN A 174 1.53 -9.53 11.70
CA GLN A 174 0.94 -10.87 11.62
C GLN A 174 -0.37 -10.88 10.83
N ASN A 175 -1.15 -9.80 10.84
CA ASN A 175 -2.39 -9.75 10.07
C ASN A 175 -2.12 -9.82 8.56
N GLY A 176 -1.06 -9.16 8.08
CA GLY A 176 -0.60 -9.27 6.70
C GLY A 176 -0.02 -10.65 6.39
N ALA A 177 0.81 -11.18 7.28
CA ALA A 177 1.40 -12.51 7.11
C ALA A 177 0.34 -13.62 7.07
N ASP A 178 -0.65 -13.58 7.98
CA ASP A 178 -1.73 -14.56 8.07
C ASP A 178 -2.63 -14.51 6.83
N ALA A 179 -2.91 -13.31 6.29
CA ALA A 179 -3.65 -13.17 5.03
C ALA A 179 -2.92 -13.86 3.87
N ILE A 180 -1.61 -13.64 3.73
CA ILE A 180 -0.80 -14.27 2.68
C ILE A 180 -0.72 -15.78 2.89
N VAL A 181 -0.43 -16.26 4.10
CA VAL A 181 -0.29 -17.69 4.40
C VAL A 181 -1.61 -18.42 4.20
N SER A 182 -2.73 -17.83 4.64
CA SER A 182 -4.06 -18.38 4.44
C SER A 182 -4.38 -18.52 2.95
N TRP A 183 -4.11 -17.48 2.17
CA TRP A 183 -4.30 -17.48 0.72
C TRP A 183 -3.42 -18.52 0.02
N LEU A 184 -2.12 -18.58 0.34
CA LEU A 184 -1.21 -19.58 -0.24
C LEU A 184 -1.71 -21.01 -0.01
N ARG A 185 -2.17 -21.32 1.20
CA ARG A 185 -2.70 -22.66 1.53
C ARG A 185 -3.99 -23.03 0.77
N GLN A 186 -4.78 -22.03 0.37
CA GLN A 186 -6.03 -22.23 -0.35
C GLN A 186 -5.85 -22.25 -1.87
N THR A 187 -4.84 -21.55 -2.38
CA THR A 187 -4.73 -21.22 -3.80
C THR A 187 -3.50 -21.84 -4.47
N VAL A 188 -2.40 -22.03 -3.74
CA VAL A 188 -1.13 -22.51 -4.26
C VAL A 188 -0.79 -23.84 -3.59
N GLN A 189 -1.25 -24.94 -4.20
CA GLN A 189 -0.87 -26.31 -3.83
C GLN A 189 0.14 -26.88 -4.83
#